data_AF-A0A942PBM0-F1
#
_entry.id   AF-A0A942PBM0-F1
#
_cell.length_a   1.000
_cell.length_b   1.000
_cell.length_c   1.000
_cell.angle_alpha   90.00
_cell.angle_beta   90.00
_cell.angle_gamma   90.00
#
_symmetry.space_group_name_H-M   'P 1'
#
loop_
_entity.id
_entity.type
_entity.pdbx_description
1 polymer ?
#
loop_
_entity_poly.entity_id
_entity_poly.type
_entity_poly.pdbx_seq_one_letter_code
_entity_poly.pdbx_strand_id
1 'polypeptide(L)'
;MLECADGTLYTGITNDPDKRLAAHNAGSAAKYTRTRLPVCYVWQEPCADRAAASRREFAVKRLPRTAKLGLIQTATSRVELSDKPKTSEQP
;
A
#
# COMPACT_ATOMS: atom_id res chain seq x y z
N MET A 1 0.13 2.75 -0.24
CA MET A 1 -0.45 2.85 -1.59
C MET A 1 -1.24 1.59 -1.83
N LEU A 2 -2.48 1.75 -2.28
CA LEU A 2 -3.38 0.66 -2.58
C LEU A 2 -3.57 0.58 -4.09
N GLU A 3 -3.58 -0.63 -4.63
CA GLU A 3 -4.01 -0.91 -5.99
C GLU A 3 -5.44 -1.44 -5.96
N CYS A 4 -6.31 -0.82 -6.74
CA CYS A 4 -7.67 -1.29 -6.94
C CYS A 4 -7.71 -2.32 -8.07
N ALA A 5 -8.77 -3.14 -8.12
CA ALA A 5 -8.94 -4.18 -9.15
C ALA A 5 -8.90 -3.67 -10.61
N ASP A 6 -9.14 -2.39 -10.84
CA ASP A 6 -9.07 -1.75 -12.17
C ASP A 6 -7.67 -1.22 -12.53
N GLY A 7 -6.65 -1.51 -11.71
CA GLY A 7 -5.28 -1.03 -11.90
C GLY A 7 -5.07 0.44 -11.54
N THR A 8 -6.07 1.09 -10.91
CA THR A 8 -5.90 2.44 -10.35
C THR A 8 -5.15 2.40 -9.03
N LEU A 9 -4.33 3.42 -8.80
CA LEU A 9 -3.49 3.54 -7.60
C LEU A 9 -4.07 4.60 -6.67
N TYR A 10 -4.44 4.20 -5.47
CA TYR A 10 -4.84 5.09 -4.39
C TYR A 10 -3.67 5.38 -3.43
N THR A 11 -3.46 6.66 -3.14
CA THR A 11 -2.41 7.14 -2.25
C THR A 11 -3.03 7.87 -1.07
N GLY A 12 -2.63 7.47 0.13
CA GLY A 12 -3.16 7.98 1.38
C GLY A 12 -2.17 7.74 2.52
N ILE A 13 -2.20 8.59 3.53
CA ILE A 13 -1.57 8.33 4.83
C ILE A 13 -2.54 7.62 5.78
N THR A 14 -2.01 6.73 6.61
CA THR A 14 -2.76 6.07 7.67
C THR A 14 -1.81 5.65 8.77
N ASN A 15 -2.29 5.75 10.00
CA ASN A 15 -1.63 5.22 11.19
C ASN A 15 -1.87 3.71 11.34
N ASP A 16 -3.02 3.22 10.88
CA ASP A 16 -3.36 1.80 10.86
C ASP A 16 -3.58 1.31 9.43
N PRO A 17 -2.55 0.76 8.74
CA PRO A 17 -2.67 0.26 7.37
C PRO A 17 -3.62 -0.94 7.24
N ASP A 18 -3.55 -1.90 8.17
CA ASP A 18 -4.41 -3.09 8.19
C ASP A 18 -5.88 -2.75 8.41
N LYS A 19 -6.20 -1.93 9.42
CA LYS A 19 -7.58 -1.47 9.64
C LYS A 19 -8.11 -0.72 8.43
N ARG A 20 -7.27 0.08 7.76
CA ARG A 20 -7.67 0.81 6.57
C ARG A 20 -7.95 -0.13 5.40
N LEU A 21 -7.08 -1.11 5.16
CA LEU A 21 -7.30 -2.12 4.12
C LEU A 21 -8.58 -2.91 4.37
N ALA A 22 -8.78 -3.39 5.60
CA ALA A 22 -9.99 -4.09 6.02
C ALA A 22 -11.23 -3.21 5.85
N ALA A 23 -11.19 -1.94 6.24
CA ALA A 23 -12.32 -1.01 6.07
C ALA A 23 -12.62 -0.68 4.60
N HIS A 24 -11.58 -0.62 3.74
CA HIS A 24 -11.77 -0.47 2.30
C HIS A 24 -12.40 -1.73 1.69
N ASN A 25 -11.88 -2.92 2.01
CA ASN A 25 -12.43 -4.21 1.54
C ASN A 25 -13.82 -4.54 2.11
N ALA A 26 -14.15 -4.02 3.30
CA ALA A 26 -15.49 -4.08 3.87
C ALA A 26 -16.47 -3.08 3.23
N GLY A 27 -15.99 -2.18 2.36
CA GLY A 27 -16.82 -1.20 1.66
C GLY A 27 -17.29 0.00 2.51
N SER A 28 -16.78 0.16 3.74
CA SER A 28 -17.22 1.21 4.68
C SER A 28 -16.33 2.46 4.71
N ALA A 29 -15.15 2.44 4.08
CA ALA A 29 -14.19 3.56 4.20
C ALA A 29 -14.40 4.71 3.18
N ALA A 30 -14.58 4.40 1.89
CA ALA A 30 -14.67 5.43 0.87
C ALA A 30 -15.65 5.02 -0.25
N LYS A 31 -16.55 5.94 -0.61
CA LYS A 31 -17.50 5.78 -1.73
C LYS A 31 -16.79 5.40 -3.04
N TYR A 32 -15.55 5.88 -3.21
CA TYR A 32 -14.73 5.64 -4.41
C TYR A 32 -14.14 4.22 -4.49
N THR A 33 -13.81 3.58 -3.36
CA THR A 33 -13.21 2.22 -3.35
C THR A 33 -14.25 1.11 -3.23
N ARG A 34 -15.49 1.44 -2.83
CA ARG A 34 -16.59 0.48 -2.61
C ARG A 34 -16.99 -0.28 -3.88
N THR A 35 -16.76 0.27 -5.07
CA THR A 35 -17.07 -0.36 -6.37
C THR A 35 -15.86 -0.96 -7.07
N ARG A 36 -14.66 -0.93 -6.47
CA ARG A 36 -13.38 -1.30 -7.10
C ARG A 36 -12.59 -2.31 -6.29
N LEU A 37 -13.31 -3.20 -5.60
CA LEU A 37 -12.77 -4.29 -4.81
C LEU A 37 -12.42 -5.49 -5.69
N PRO A 38 -11.39 -6.28 -5.33
CA PRO A 38 -10.52 -6.12 -4.16
C PRO A 38 -9.51 -4.96 -4.29
N VAL A 39 -9.16 -4.34 -3.16
CA VAL A 39 -8.01 -3.46 -3.07
C VAL A 39 -6.86 -4.17 -2.36
N CYS A 40 -5.65 -4.04 -2.91
CA CYS A 40 -4.44 -4.69 -2.40
C CYS A 40 -3.41 -3.65 -1.97
N TYR A 41 -2.63 -3.96 -0.93
CA TYR A 41 -1.49 -3.13 -0.54
C TYR A 41 -0.31 -3.42 -1.48
N VAL A 42 0.18 -2.40 -2.18
CA VAL A 42 1.32 -2.53 -3.11
C VAL A 42 2.57 -1.81 -2.62
N TRP A 43 2.43 -0.85 -1.71
CA TRP A 43 3.57 -0.11 -1.19
C TRP A 43 3.27 0.58 0.14
N GLN A 44 4.20 0.54 1.09
CA GLN A 44 4.11 1.28 2.35
C GLN A 44 5.47 1.89 2.70
N GLU A 45 5.46 3.09 3.30
CA GLU A 45 6.67 3.76 3.78
C GLU A 45 6.40 4.28 5.20
N PRO A 46 7.13 3.79 6.22
CA PRO A 46 7.01 4.32 7.58
C PRO A 46 7.55 5.75 7.61
N CYS A 47 6.80 6.64 8.25
CA CYS A 47 7.17 8.04 8.45
C CYS A 47 7.17 8.36 9.94
N ALA A 48 8.09 9.22 10.38
CA ALA A 48 8.21 9.59 11.79
C ALA A 48 6.94 10.26 12.34
N ASP A 49 6.35 11.18 11.56
CA ASP A 49 5.21 11.99 12.00
C ASP A 49 4.19 12.19 10.89
N ARG A 50 2.97 12.60 11.28
CA ARG A 50 1.90 12.98 10.33
C ARG A 50 2.37 14.05 9.34
N ALA A 51 3.16 15.03 9.77
CA ALA A 51 3.67 16.08 8.88
C ALA A 51 4.61 15.52 7.81
N ALA A 52 5.52 14.60 8.19
CA ALA A 52 6.41 13.91 7.26
C ALA A 52 5.59 13.04 6.29
N ALA A 53 4.61 12.29 6.80
CA ALA A 53 3.72 11.46 6.00
C ALA A 53 2.92 12.29 4.97
N SER A 54 2.33 13.42 5.38
CA SER A 54 1.57 14.30 4.47
C SER A 54 2.46 14.89 3.37
N ARG A 55 3.68 15.34 3.71
CA ARG A 55 4.66 15.83 2.73
C ARG A 55 5.03 14.74 1.73
N ARG A 56 5.24 13.52 2.22
CA ARG A 56 5.57 12.36 1.40
C ARG A 56 4.41 11.97 0.50
N GLU A 57 3.19 11.93 1.02
CA GLU A 57 1.98 11.68 0.25
C GLU A 57 1.81 12.70 -0.88
N PHE A 58 2.01 13.99 -0.60
CA PHE A 58 1.94 15.04 -1.61
C PHE A 58 2.98 14.85 -2.71
N ALA A 59 4.23 14.52 -2.33
CA ALA A 59 5.28 14.21 -3.29
C ALA A 59 4.90 13.00 -4.16
N VAL A 60 4.43 11.90 -3.54
CA VAL A 60 4.02 10.68 -4.24
C VAL A 60 2.81 10.94 -5.15
N LYS A 61 1.83 11.75 -4.73
CA LYS A 61 0.68 12.13 -5.56
C LYS A 61 1.10 12.79 -6.87
N ARG A 62 2.11 13.69 -6.80
CA ARG A 62 2.67 14.41 -7.96
C ARG A 62 3.55 13.56 -8.86
N LEU A 63 3.97 12.37 -8.42
CA LEU A 63 4.77 11.48 -9.26
C LEU A 63 3.94 10.92 -10.43
N PRO A 64 4.56 10.77 -11.62
CA PRO A 64 3.93 10.05 -12.72
C PRO A 64 3.75 8.58 -12.37
N ARG A 65 2.84 7.89 -13.08
CA ARG A 65 2.55 6.47 -12.84
C ARG A 65 3.81 5.61 -12.85
N THR A 66 4.73 5.83 -13.79
CA THR A 66 6.00 5.07 -13.90
C THR A 66 6.86 5.19 -12.65
N ALA A 67 6.97 6.39 -12.06
CA ALA A 67 7.74 6.58 -10.83
C ALA A 67 7.05 5.92 -9.62
N LYS A 68 5.71 5.89 -9.57
CA LYS A 68 4.95 5.16 -8.56
C LYS A 68 5.19 3.65 -8.66
N LEU A 69 5.22 3.11 -9.88
CA LEU A 69 5.56 1.70 -10.12
C LEU A 69 6.99 1.38 -9.69
N GLY A 70 7.94 2.30 -9.93
CA GLY A 70 9.32 2.15 -9.43
C GLY A 70 9.40 2.06 -7.90
N LEU A 71 8.59 2.84 -7.18
CA LEU A 71 8.50 2.74 -5.71
C LEU A 71 7.97 1.38 -5.27
N ILE A 72 6.92 0.87 -5.92
CA ILE A 72 6.36 -0.46 -5.67
C ILE A 72 7.44 -1.53 -5.90
N GLN A 73 8.09 -1.53 -7.06
CA GLN A 73 9.12 -2.50 -7.41
C GLN A 73 10.31 -2.48 -6.45
N THR A 74 10.74 -1.28 -6.02
CA THR A 74 11.82 -1.13 -5.03
C THR A 74 11.42 -1.68 -3.67
N ALA A 75 10.17 -1.49 -3.24
CA ALA A 75 9.68 -2.03 -1.98
C ALA A 75 9.50 -3.55 -2.03
N THR A 76 8.95 -4.10 -3.12
CA THR A 76 8.84 -5.56 -3.31
C THR A 76 10.22 -6.23 -3.32
N SER A 77 11.21 -5.62 -3.98
CA SER A 77 12.58 -6.12 -3.99
C SER A 77 13.23 -6.14 -2.60
N ARG A 78 12.72 -5.34 -1.65
CA ARG A 78 13.17 -5.33 -0.26
C ARG A 78 12.56 -6.45 0.58
N VAL A 79 11.39 -6.96 0.21
CA VAL A 79 10.69 -8.05 0.93
C VAL A 79 11.29 -9.42 0.59
N GLU A 80 11.84 -9.59 -0.62
CA GLU A 80 12.53 -10.82 -1.05
C GLU A 80 13.80 -11.13 -0.23
N LEU A 81 14.28 -10.21 0.60
CA LEU A 81 15.43 -10.38 1.49
C LEU A 81 15.04 -10.68 2.96
N SER A 82 13.76 -10.77 3.33
CA SER A 82 13.39 -10.98 4.75
C SER A 82 12.21 -11.89 5.07
N ASP A 83 11.54 -12.52 4.09
CA ASP A 83 10.53 -13.55 4.40
C ASP A 83 10.93 -14.91 3.81
N LYS A 84 11.83 -15.61 4.50
CA LYS A 84 11.89 -17.07 4.39
C LYS A 84 10.67 -17.63 5.15
N PRO A 85 9.70 -18.30 4.51
CA PRO A 85 8.81 -19.16 5.26
C PRO A 85 9.66 -20.25 5.89
N LYS A 86 9.71 -20.24 7.22
CA LYS A 86 10.21 -21.36 8.02
C LYS A 86 9.16 -22.47 7.90
N THR A 87 9.15 -23.19 6.79
CA THR A 87 8.44 -24.47 6.71
C THR A 87 9.24 -25.48 7.52
N SER A 88 8.90 -25.57 8.80
CA SER A 88 9.24 -26.70 9.65
C SER A 88 8.40 -27.90 9.21
N GLU A 89 9.00 -28.78 8.41
CA GLU A 89 8.49 -30.13 8.19
C GLU A 89 9.59 -31.09 8.66
N GLN A 90 9.37 -31.70 9.83
CA GLN A 90 10.23 -32.75 10.40
C GLN A 90 9.58 -34.11 10.14
N PRO A 91 10.33 -35.13 9.69
CA PRO A 91 10.09 -36.51 10.05
C PRO A 91 10.82 -36.91 11.34
#